data_AF-A0AAV1S6H6-F1
#
_entry.id   AF-A0AAV1S6H6-F1
#
_cell.length_a   1.000
_cell.length_b   1.000
_cell.length_c   1.000
_cell.angle_alpha   90.00
_cell.angle_beta   90.00
_cell.angle_gamma   90.00
#
_symmetry.space_group_name_H-M   'P 1'
#
loop_
_entity.id
_entity.type
_entity.pdbx_description
1 polymer ?
#
loop_
_entity_poly.entity_id
_entity_poly.type
_entity_poly.pdbx_seq_one_letter_code
_entity_poly.pdbx_strand_id
1 'polypeptide(L)'
;MDVEEKNAPFRGLVNPPSGDLHFLLKFVMSTFLGPDVYSDNPRCSAAHRLAKGLPPYTSNNLGDSSLRVSQLESLYYHVLRHAHPSLVLNPNMLYLHLEGKLHLSGSGAIEDCKQFISFFPLSIHGHKRYSTSHGIVQGIVLIENTDTSYMKKEDLERFK
;
A
#
# COMPACT_ATOMS: atom_id res chain seq x y z
N MET A 1 -19.06 -14.79 43.97
CA MET A 1 -19.18 -13.43 43.42
C MET A 1 -18.21 -13.40 42.27
N ASP A 2 -18.71 -13.82 41.12
CA ASP A 2 -17.92 -14.15 39.93
C ASP A 2 -17.39 -12.87 39.28
N VAL A 3 -16.08 -12.86 39.00
CA VAL A 3 -15.41 -11.79 38.28
C VAL A 3 -15.49 -12.13 36.80
N GLU A 4 -16.45 -11.53 36.10
CA GLU A 4 -16.55 -11.64 34.65
C GLU A 4 -15.64 -10.58 34.00
N GLU A 5 -14.47 -11.02 33.56
CA GLU A 5 -13.50 -10.26 32.80
C GLU A 5 -14.05 -9.98 31.38
N LYS A 6 -14.67 -8.80 31.20
CA LYS A 6 -15.11 -8.33 29.88
C LYS A 6 -13.91 -7.95 29.03
N ASN A 7 -13.45 -8.89 28.21
CA ASN A 7 -12.67 -8.64 27.00
C ASN A 7 -13.51 -7.80 26.02
N ALA A 8 -13.39 -6.48 26.09
CA ALA A 8 -13.90 -5.59 25.05
C ALA A 8 -12.88 -5.56 23.89
N PRO A 9 -13.28 -5.87 22.64
CA PRO A 9 -12.41 -5.60 21.50
C PRO A 9 -12.26 -4.08 21.39
N PHE A 10 -11.03 -3.61 21.14
CA PHE A 10 -10.73 -2.20 20.83
C PHE A 10 -11.56 -1.76 19.62
N ARG A 11 -12.77 -1.25 19.87
CA ARG A 11 -13.65 -0.67 18.87
C ARG A 11 -13.28 0.80 18.73
N GLY A 12 -12.13 1.06 18.14
CA GLY A 12 -11.82 2.36 17.58
C GLY A 12 -12.80 2.62 16.45
N LEU A 13 -13.92 3.28 16.76
CA LEU A 13 -14.83 3.84 15.76
C LEU A 13 -14.08 4.97 15.05
N VAL A 14 -13.29 4.60 14.06
CA VAL A 14 -12.82 5.53 13.04
C VAL A 14 -14.04 5.81 12.16
N ASN A 15 -14.31 7.09 11.89
CA ASN A 15 -15.29 7.48 10.86
C ASN A 15 -15.10 6.60 9.62
N PRO A 16 -16.18 6.23 8.91
CA PRO A 16 -16.05 5.40 7.72
C PRO A 16 -14.94 6.01 6.84
N PRO A 17 -13.90 5.24 6.50
CA PRO A 17 -12.81 5.72 5.67
C PRO A 17 -13.42 6.34 4.42
N SER A 18 -13.20 7.64 4.24
CA SER A 18 -13.74 8.34 3.08
C SER A 18 -13.17 7.70 1.83
N GLY A 19 -13.91 7.77 0.72
CA GLY A 19 -13.41 7.31 -0.58
C GLY A 19 -12.04 7.92 -0.92
N ASP A 20 -11.72 9.09 -0.36
CA ASP A 20 -10.44 9.79 -0.54
C ASP A 20 -9.29 9.15 0.24
N LEU A 21 -9.51 8.68 1.47
CA LEU A 21 -8.48 7.93 2.21
C LEU A 21 -8.09 6.68 1.43
N HIS A 22 -9.08 5.94 0.94
CA HIS A 22 -8.84 4.72 0.15
C HIS A 22 -8.12 5.04 -1.15
N PHE A 23 -8.55 6.11 -1.84
CA PHE A 23 -7.90 6.60 -3.05
C PHE A 23 -6.43 6.95 -2.79
N LEU A 24 -6.12 7.77 -1.79
CA LEU A 24 -4.75 8.20 -1.50
C LEU A 24 -3.84 7.03 -1.15
N LEU A 25 -4.33 6.09 -0.35
CA LEU A 25 -3.57 4.90 0.02
C LEU A 25 -3.20 4.07 -1.22
N LYS A 26 -4.20 3.78 -2.07
CA LYS A 26 -3.98 3.08 -3.34
C LYS A 26 -3.07 3.87 -4.27
N PHE A 27 -3.29 5.17 -4.39
CA PHE A 27 -2.55 6.06 -5.27
C PHE A 27 -1.07 6.08 -4.89
N VAL A 28 -0.74 6.34 -3.62
CA VAL A 28 0.64 6.36 -3.13
C VAL A 28 1.33 5.01 -3.31
N MET A 29 0.70 3.92 -2.86
CA MET A 29 1.32 2.59 -2.89
C MET A 29 1.53 2.08 -4.32
N SER A 30 0.66 2.43 -5.27
CA SER A 30 0.76 1.96 -6.65
C SER A 30 1.56 2.89 -7.57
N THR A 31 1.70 4.16 -7.22
CA THR A 31 2.41 5.16 -8.03
C THR A 31 3.90 5.18 -7.73
N PHE A 32 4.27 5.20 -6.45
CA PHE A 32 5.67 5.36 -6.05
C PHE A 32 6.40 4.04 -5.84
N LEU A 33 5.69 2.91 -5.81
CA LEU A 33 6.29 1.58 -5.66
C LEU A 33 6.05 0.75 -6.91
N GLY A 34 7.05 -0.02 -7.29
CA GLY A 34 6.98 -0.98 -8.40
C GLY A 34 7.57 -2.32 -8.00
N PRO A 35 7.11 -3.43 -8.61
CA PRO A 35 7.79 -4.69 -8.49
C PRO A 35 9.10 -4.63 -9.29
N ASP A 36 10.18 -5.16 -8.73
CA ASP A 36 11.50 -5.15 -9.36
C ASP A 36 11.60 -6.25 -10.42
N VAL A 37 10.78 -6.16 -11.45
CA VAL A 37 10.72 -7.17 -12.51
C VAL A 37 11.83 -6.92 -13.54
N TYR A 38 12.66 -7.93 -13.82
CA TYR A 38 13.82 -7.78 -14.72
C TYR A 38 13.46 -7.31 -16.14
N SER A 39 12.28 -7.69 -16.63
CA SER A 39 11.82 -7.30 -17.97
C SER A 39 11.36 -5.84 -18.06
N ASP A 40 11.16 -5.18 -16.92
CA ASP A 40 10.68 -3.80 -16.87
C ASP A 40 11.88 -2.87 -16.97
N ASN A 41 12.18 -2.46 -18.19
CA ASN A 41 13.26 -1.53 -18.47
C ASN A 41 12.73 -0.33 -19.29
N PRO A 42 12.67 0.89 -18.71
CA PRO A 42 12.99 1.21 -17.31
C PRO A 42 11.98 0.58 -16.33
N ARG A 43 12.41 0.41 -15.07
CA ARG A 43 11.53 -0.04 -13.97
C ARG A 43 10.30 0.85 -13.90
N CYS A 44 9.13 0.26 -13.65
CA CYS A 44 7.88 1.00 -13.63
C CYS A 44 7.07 0.70 -12.36
N SER A 45 6.17 1.62 -12.01
CA SER A 45 5.31 1.48 -10.83
C SER A 45 4.25 0.40 -11.03
N ALA A 46 3.64 -0.08 -9.94
CA ALA A 46 2.57 -1.05 -10.03
C ALA A 46 1.37 -0.51 -10.84
N ALA A 47 1.03 0.77 -10.67
CA ALA A 47 -0.02 1.43 -11.44
C ALA A 47 0.33 1.53 -12.92
N HIS A 48 1.58 1.85 -13.26
CA HIS A 48 2.05 1.88 -14.64
C HIS A 48 1.96 0.49 -15.28
N ARG A 49 2.43 -0.54 -14.56
CA ARG A 49 2.39 -1.94 -15.01
C ARG A 49 0.97 -2.37 -15.34
N LEU A 50 0.02 -2.02 -14.47
CA LEU A 50 -1.41 -2.30 -14.67
C LEU A 50 -1.99 -1.52 -15.87
N ALA A 51 -1.68 -0.24 -16.00
CA ALA A 51 -2.18 0.59 -17.09
C ALA A 51 -1.68 0.13 -18.47
N LYS A 52 -0.44 -0.36 -18.55
CA LYS A 52 0.14 -0.95 -19.77
C LYS A 52 -0.32 -2.39 -20.05
N GLY A 53 -1.05 -3.02 -19.13
CA GLY A 53 -1.43 -4.43 -19.26
C GLY A 53 -0.23 -5.37 -19.34
N LEU A 54 0.87 -5.04 -18.65
CA LEU A 54 2.07 -5.88 -18.65
C LEU A 54 1.78 -7.25 -18.02
N PRO A 55 2.48 -8.32 -18.45
CA PRO A 55 2.18 -9.67 -18.02
C PRO A 55 2.33 -9.85 -16.50
N PRO A 56 1.64 -10.83 -15.90
CA PRO A 56 1.91 -11.24 -14.52
C PRO A 56 3.39 -11.64 -14.34
N TYR A 57 3.89 -11.53 -13.12
CA TYR A 57 5.25 -11.91 -12.75
C TYR A 57 5.23 -12.92 -11.60
N THR A 58 6.34 -13.65 -11.45
CA THR A 58 6.58 -14.61 -10.37
C THR A 58 7.85 -14.24 -9.62
N SER A 59 8.15 -14.93 -8.53
CA SER A 59 9.37 -14.69 -7.75
C SER A 59 10.65 -14.87 -8.58
N ASN A 60 10.62 -15.76 -9.59
CA ASN A 60 11.73 -15.97 -10.52
C ASN A 60 11.98 -14.78 -11.46
N ASN A 61 11.04 -13.84 -11.56
CA ASN A 61 11.16 -12.65 -12.40
C ASN A 61 11.60 -11.41 -11.61
N LEU A 62 11.74 -11.53 -10.28
CA LEU A 62 12.09 -10.42 -9.41
C LEU A 62 13.60 -10.31 -9.18
N GLY A 63 14.07 -9.06 -9.14
CA GLY A 63 15.39 -8.65 -8.67
C GLY A 63 15.56 -8.78 -7.16
N ASP A 64 16.81 -8.61 -6.73
CA ASP A 64 17.23 -8.69 -5.32
C ASP A 64 16.94 -7.41 -4.52
N SER A 65 16.18 -6.45 -5.08
CA SER A 65 15.81 -5.25 -4.35
C SER A 65 15.00 -5.59 -3.09
N SER A 66 15.07 -4.68 -2.13
CA SER A 66 14.24 -4.78 -0.94
C SER A 66 13.99 -3.40 -0.35
N LEU A 67 12.84 -3.25 0.31
CA LEU A 67 12.45 -2.02 0.97
C LEU A 67 12.13 -2.30 2.43
N ARG A 68 12.66 -1.47 3.33
CA ARG A 68 12.28 -1.54 4.74
C ARG A 68 10.88 -0.95 4.93
N VAL A 69 10.12 -1.53 5.85
CA VAL A 69 8.80 -1.02 6.25
C VAL A 69 8.91 0.44 6.70
N SER A 70 9.98 0.82 7.42
CA SER A 70 10.22 2.20 7.83
C SER A 70 10.47 3.17 6.66
N GLN A 71 11.06 2.70 5.55
CA GLN A 71 11.23 3.51 4.34
C GLN A 71 9.89 3.73 3.64
N LEU A 72 9.05 2.68 3.59
CA LEU A 72 7.71 2.77 3.04
C LEU A 72 6.82 3.70 3.88
N GLU A 73 6.90 3.58 5.21
CA GLU A 73 6.23 4.48 6.15
C GLU A 73 6.67 5.94 5.94
N SER A 74 7.98 6.17 5.84
CA SER A 74 8.54 7.51 5.59
C SER A 74 8.04 8.07 4.25
N LEU A 75 8.00 7.26 3.20
CA LEU A 75 7.45 7.65 1.90
C LEU A 75 5.98 8.05 2.03
N TYR A 76 5.16 7.22 2.66
CA TYR A 76 3.72 7.48 2.82
C TYR A 76 3.46 8.81 3.50
N TYR A 77 4.09 9.07 4.65
CA TYR A 77 3.92 10.33 5.37
C TYR A 77 4.58 11.51 4.66
N HIS A 78 5.69 11.29 3.95
CA HIS A 78 6.33 12.36 3.18
C HIS A 78 5.43 12.84 2.04
N VAL A 79 4.80 11.92 1.31
CA VAL A 79 3.89 12.24 0.21
C VAL A 79 2.64 12.93 0.73
N LEU A 80 2.08 12.47 1.86
CA LEU A 80 0.84 13.01 2.44
C LEU A 80 1.06 14.11 3.49
N ARG A 81 2.26 14.69 3.60
CA ARG A 81 2.60 15.68 4.65
C ARG A 81 1.74 16.94 4.67
N HIS A 82 1.06 17.25 3.57
CA HIS A 82 0.15 18.39 3.43
C HIS A 82 -1.33 17.99 3.33
N ALA A 83 -1.63 16.68 3.36
CA ALA A 83 -2.99 16.19 3.33
C ALA A 83 -3.70 16.50 4.66
N HIS A 84 -5.02 16.61 4.61
CA HIS A 84 -5.82 16.75 5.81
C HIS A 84 -5.60 15.53 6.74
N PRO A 85 -5.39 15.69 8.07
CA PRO A 85 -5.05 14.58 8.97
C PRO A 85 -6.06 13.41 8.96
N SER A 86 -7.33 13.67 8.65
CA SER A 86 -8.35 12.62 8.52
C SER A 86 -8.15 11.69 7.32
N LEU A 87 -7.30 12.08 6.37
CA LEU A 87 -6.97 11.33 5.16
C LEU A 87 -5.62 10.61 5.28
N VAL A 88 -5.03 10.59 6.47
CA VAL A 88 -3.75 9.97 6.75
C VAL A 88 -3.95 8.87 7.78
N LEU A 89 -3.52 7.64 7.46
CA LEU A 89 -3.54 6.55 8.42
C LEU A 89 -2.53 6.80 9.53
N ASN A 90 -2.90 6.48 10.76
CA ASN A 90 -1.92 6.35 11.83
C ASN A 90 -0.98 5.15 11.58
N PRO A 91 0.20 5.10 12.24
CA PRO A 91 1.20 4.07 11.96
C PRO A 91 0.70 2.63 12.10
N ASN A 92 -0.13 2.35 13.11
CA ASN A 92 -0.68 1.01 13.33
C ASN A 92 -1.64 0.59 12.22
N MET A 93 -2.47 1.51 11.73
CA MET A 93 -3.39 1.26 10.63
C MET A 93 -2.65 1.09 9.30
N LEU A 94 -1.62 1.90 9.05
CA LEU A 94 -0.74 1.74 7.89
C LEU A 94 -0.07 0.36 7.93
N TYR A 95 0.42 -0.07 9.09
CA TYR A 95 1.01 -1.39 9.27
C TYR A 95 0.02 -2.52 8.93
N LEU A 96 -1.22 -2.45 9.43
CA LEU A 96 -2.27 -3.41 9.09
C LEU A 96 -2.55 -3.43 7.57
N HIS A 97 -2.46 -2.29 6.90
CA HIS A 97 -2.64 -2.22 5.45
C HIS A 97 -1.54 -2.95 4.69
N LEU A 98 -0.28 -2.78 5.09
CA LEU A 98 0.86 -3.45 4.47
C LEU A 98 0.81 -4.97 4.67
N GLU A 99 0.21 -5.44 5.77
CA GLU A 99 -0.03 -6.87 6.01
C GLU A 99 -1.27 -7.42 5.28
N GLY A 100 -2.06 -6.57 4.61
CA GLY A 100 -3.31 -7.00 3.99
C GLY A 100 -4.46 -7.24 4.98
N LYS A 101 -4.32 -6.78 6.22
CA LYS A 101 -5.28 -7.00 7.33
C LYS A 101 -6.16 -5.79 7.62
N LEU A 102 -5.96 -4.68 6.92
CA LEU A 102 -6.75 -3.48 7.14
C LEU A 102 -8.08 -3.58 6.39
N HIS A 103 -9.16 -3.74 7.15
CA HIS A 103 -10.52 -3.69 6.63
C HIS A 103 -11.07 -2.26 6.76
N LEU A 104 -11.03 -1.51 5.66
CA LEU A 104 -11.63 -0.19 5.58
C LEU A 104 -13.13 -0.36 5.24
N SER A 105 -14.02 -0.23 6.24
CA SER A 105 -15.46 -0.33 6.04
C SER A 105 -15.99 0.87 5.24
N GLY A 106 -16.07 0.76 3.90
CA GLY A 106 -16.54 1.86 3.07
C GLY A 106 -17.08 1.52 1.68
N SER A 107 -16.98 0.28 1.21
CA SER A 107 -17.60 -0.13 -0.06
C SER A 107 -18.21 -1.52 0.10
N GLY A 108 -19.50 -1.65 -0.22
CA GLY A 108 -20.21 -2.93 -0.26
C GLY A 108 -19.76 -3.87 -1.38
N ALA A 109 -18.72 -3.52 -2.13
CA ALA A 109 -18.09 -4.40 -3.10
C ALA A 109 -16.86 -5.09 -2.48
N ILE A 110 -16.93 -6.42 -2.42
CA ILE A 110 -15.86 -7.34 -2.01
C ILE A 110 -14.58 -7.16 -2.87
N GLU A 111 -14.68 -6.46 -4.02
CA GLU A 111 -13.63 -6.33 -5.04
C GLU A 111 -12.70 -5.10 -4.92
N ASP A 112 -13.03 -4.09 -4.12
CA ASP A 112 -12.31 -2.79 -4.18
C ASP A 112 -11.19 -2.59 -3.15
N CYS A 113 -10.98 -3.53 -2.22
CA CYS A 113 -9.81 -3.47 -1.35
C CYS A 113 -8.56 -4.00 -2.07
N LYS A 114 -8.12 -3.29 -3.12
CA LYS A 114 -6.75 -3.42 -3.65
C LYS A 114 -5.77 -2.88 -2.61
N GLN A 115 -5.57 -3.68 -1.56
CA GLN A 115 -4.62 -3.42 -0.48
C GLN A 115 -3.19 -3.50 -1.03
N PHE A 116 -2.20 -3.14 -0.22
CA PHE A 116 -0.79 -3.30 -0.56
C PHE A 116 -0.48 -4.68 -1.18
N ILE A 117 -1.00 -5.75 -0.57
CA ILE A 117 -0.82 -7.14 -1.03
C ILE A 117 -1.46 -7.46 -2.40
N SER A 118 -2.34 -6.60 -2.92
CA SER A 118 -2.91 -6.75 -4.26
C SER A 118 -1.94 -6.31 -5.35
N PHE A 119 -1.07 -5.36 -5.05
CA PHE A 119 0.01 -4.92 -5.93
C PHE A 119 1.27 -5.77 -5.74
N PHE A 120 1.51 -6.18 -4.49
CA PHE A 120 2.69 -6.93 -4.07
C PHE A 120 2.29 -8.19 -3.28
N PRO A 121 1.89 -9.27 -3.96
CA PRO A 121 1.44 -10.49 -3.28
C PRO A 121 2.52 -11.10 -2.39
N LEU A 122 2.19 -11.46 -1.15
CA LEU A 122 3.11 -12.08 -0.19
C LEU A 122 3.67 -13.44 -0.66
N SER A 123 2.97 -14.12 -1.59
CA SER A 123 3.44 -15.36 -2.21
C SER A 123 4.61 -15.14 -3.17
N ILE A 124 4.79 -13.90 -3.66
CA ILE A 124 5.84 -13.50 -4.60
C ILE A 124 6.89 -12.65 -3.88
N HIS A 125 6.45 -11.71 -3.04
CA HIS A 125 7.29 -10.81 -2.28
C HIS A 125 7.53 -11.35 -0.87
N GLY A 126 8.76 -11.79 -0.61
CA GLY A 126 9.16 -12.24 0.72
C GLY A 126 9.05 -11.11 1.75
N HIS A 127 8.26 -11.33 2.79
CA HIS A 127 8.19 -10.45 3.96
C HIS A 127 9.00 -11.07 5.09
N LYS A 128 10.13 -10.44 5.44
CA LYS A 128 10.93 -10.81 6.62
C LYS A 128 10.63 -9.81 7.73
N ARG A 129 10.14 -10.29 8.87
CA ARG A 129 9.78 -9.45 10.02
C ARG A 129 10.66 -9.78 11.21
N TYR A 130 11.40 -8.80 11.70
CA TYR A 130 12.17 -8.89 12.95
C TYR A 130 11.43 -8.20 14.11
N SER A 131 10.63 -7.16 13.83
CA SER A 131 9.68 -6.52 14.74
C SER A 131 8.65 -5.68 13.96
N THR A 132 7.77 -4.92 14.62
CA THR A 132 6.73 -4.10 13.96
C THR A 132 7.28 -3.08 12.97
N SER A 133 8.41 -2.43 13.28
CA SER A 133 9.06 -1.46 12.39
C SER A 133 10.27 -2.02 11.63
N HIS A 134 10.77 -3.19 12.03
CA HIS A 134 11.94 -3.84 11.43
C HIS A 134 11.52 -4.94 10.45
N GLY A 135 10.62 -4.58 9.53
CA GLY A 135 10.21 -5.44 8.42
C GLY A 135 10.97 -5.09 7.14
N ILE A 136 11.21 -6.09 6.30
CA ILE A 136 11.75 -5.95 4.95
C ILE A 136 10.80 -6.64 3.98
N VAL A 137 10.46 -5.94 2.89
CA VAL A 137 9.71 -6.49 1.76
C VAL A 137 10.66 -6.64 0.58
N GLN A 138 10.79 -7.86 0.05
CA GLN A 138 11.68 -8.19 -1.06
C GLN A 138 11.03 -7.95 -2.43
N GLY A 139 11.84 -7.65 -3.44
CA GLY A 139 11.44 -7.47 -4.83
C GLY A 139 10.57 -6.23 -5.08
N ILE A 140 10.65 -5.22 -4.21
CA ILE A 140 9.98 -3.94 -4.37
C ILE A 140 11.03 -2.84 -4.47
N VAL A 141 10.79 -1.92 -5.40
CA VAL A 141 11.63 -0.77 -5.68
C VAL A 141 10.83 0.53 -5.58
N LEU A 142 11.49 1.58 -5.09
CA LEU A 142 10.97 2.95 -5.14
C LEU A 142 11.14 3.50 -6.56
N ILE A 143 10.07 4.04 -7.12
CA ILE A 143 10.07 4.69 -8.43
C ILE A 143 10.19 6.20 -8.22
N GLU A 144 11.39 6.73 -8.46
CA GLU A 144 11.68 8.16 -8.27
C GLU A 144 11.02 9.04 -9.35
N ASN A 145 11.06 8.60 -10.60
CA ASN A 145 10.49 9.31 -11.74
C ASN A 145 9.22 8.58 -12.20
N THR A 146 8.11 8.85 -11.52
CA THR A 146 6.83 8.25 -11.86
C THR A 146 6.30 8.88 -13.14
N ASP A 147 6.21 8.07 -14.20
CA ASP A 147 5.46 8.46 -15.40
C ASP A 147 3.99 8.69 -15.02
N THR A 148 3.44 9.87 -15.27
CA THR A 148 2.03 10.16 -14.99
C THR A 148 1.17 10.18 -16.25
N SER A 149 1.74 9.89 -17.42
CA SER A 149 1.02 9.93 -18.70
C SER A 149 -0.10 8.90 -18.80
N TYR A 150 0.01 7.80 -18.05
CA TYR A 150 -1.03 6.78 -17.96
C TYR A 150 -2.15 7.12 -16.96
N MET A 151 -1.95 8.14 -16.12
CA MET A 151 -2.91 8.50 -15.08
C MET A 151 -4.06 9.30 -15.68
N LYS A 152 -5.27 9.01 -15.19
CA LYS A 152 -6.45 9.81 -15.52
C LYS A 152 -6.27 11.21 -14.97
N LYS A 153 -6.71 12.21 -15.73
CA LYS A 153 -6.66 13.62 -15.28
C LYS A 153 -7.44 13.79 -13.97
N GLU A 154 -8.56 13.08 -13.84
CA GLU A 154 -9.41 13.11 -12.65
C GLU A 154 -8.68 12.60 -11.41
N ASP A 155 -7.87 11.54 -11.54
CA ASP A 155 -7.06 11.01 -10.43
C ASP A 155 -5.95 12.00 -10.05
N LEU A 156 -5.32 12.66 -11.02
CA LEU A 156 -4.31 13.68 -10.75
C LEU A 156 -4.91 14.92 -10.07
N GLU A 157 -6.07 15.39 -10.52
CA GLU A 157 -6.76 16.52 -9.88
C GLU A 157 -7.31 16.16 -8.50
N ARG A 158 -7.72 14.90 -8.28
CA ARG A 158 -8.13 14.42 -6.95
C ARG A 158 -6.97 14.31 -5.97
N PHE A 159 -5.76 14.08 -6.47
CA PHE A 159 -4.55 14.00 -5.64
C PHE A 159 -4.00 15.39 -5.26
N LYS A 160 -4.20 16.40 -6.11
CA LYS A 160 -3.80 17.81 -5.84
C LYS A 160 -4.64 18.42 -4.72
#